data_AF-H9WRI6-F1
#
_entry.id   AF-H9WRI6-F1
#
_cell.length_a   1.000
_cell.length_b   1.000
_cell.length_c   1.000
_cell.angle_alpha   90.00
_cell.angle_beta   90.00
_cell.angle_gamma   90.00
#
_symmetry.space_group_name_H-M   'P 1'
#
loop_
_entity.id
_entity.type
_entity.pdbx_description
1 polymer ?
#
loop_
_entity_poly.entity_id
_entity_poly.type
_entity_poly.pdbx_seq_one_letter_code
_entity_poly.pdbx_strand_id
1 'polypeptide(L)' 'EVVRVMPDCGHMFHAVCIDQWLRRHATCPLCRTSPIPKSAEPCLTIVSQL' A
#
# COMPACT_ATOMS: atom_id res chain seq x y z
N GLU A 1 18.66 10.16 -10.87
CA GLU A 1 17.30 9.79 -10.41
C GLU A 1 17.38 8.42 -9.75
N VAL A 2 16.94 8.26 -8.49
CA VAL A 2 16.92 6.96 -7.78
C VAL A 2 15.53 6.37 -7.87
N VAL A 3 15.42 5.08 -8.22
CA VAL A 3 14.15 4.34 -8.31
C VAL A 3 14.05 3.33 -7.18
N ARG A 4 12.88 3.21 -6.57
CA ARG A 4 12.56 2.19 -5.57
C ARG A 4 11.51 1.23 -6.10
N VAL A 5 11.64 -0.03 -5.72
CA VAL A 5 10.68 -1.08 -6.01
C VAL A 5 9.86 -1.35 -4.77
N MET A 6 8.54 -1.37 -4.91
CA MET A 6 7.63 -1.74 -3.83
C MET A 6 7.73 -3.27 -3.62
N PRO A 7 8.06 -3.75 -2.41
CA PRO A 7 8.34 -5.18 -2.19
C PRO A 7 7.13 -6.08 -2.42
N ASP A 8 5.91 -5.62 -2.09
CA ASP A 8 4.69 -6.44 -2.17
C ASP A 8 4.10 -6.60 -3.57
N CYS A 9 4.44 -5.70 -4.50
CA CYS A 9 3.82 -5.69 -5.84
C CYS A 9 4.80 -5.44 -6.99
N GLY A 10 6.08 -5.19 -6.72
CA GLY A 10 7.11 -5.03 -7.74
C GLY A 10 7.04 -3.73 -8.55
N HIS A 11 6.11 -2.82 -8.25
CA HIS A 11 6.00 -1.55 -8.95
C HIS A 11 7.16 -0.60 -8.63
N MET A 12 7.63 0.12 -9.65
CA MET A 12 8.80 0.98 -9.57
C MET A 12 8.40 2.45 -9.56
N PHE A 13 9.00 3.23 -8.66
CA PHE A 13 8.71 4.65 -8.52
C PHE A 13 9.99 5.44 -8.24
N HIS A 14 10.04 6.71 -8.66
CA HIS A 14 11.11 7.61 -8.21
C HIS A 14 11.10 7.70 -6.69
N ALA A 15 12.26 7.59 -6.06
CA ALA A 15 12.42 7.59 -4.60
C ALA A 15 11.75 8.82 -3.96
N VAL A 16 11.95 10.02 -4.54
CA VAL A 16 11.36 11.27 -4.05
C VAL A 16 9.83 11.27 -4.14
N CYS A 17 9.26 10.70 -5.20
CA CYS A 17 7.81 10.66 -5.41
C CYS A 17 7.16 9.66 -4.45
N ILE A 18 7.74 8.45 -4.32
CA ILE A 18 7.17 7.43 -3.44
C ILE A 18 7.32 7.81 -1.97
N ASP A 19 8.40 8.48 -1.57
CA ASP A 19 8.56 8.96 -0.18
C ASP A 19 7.56 10.06 0.18
N GLN A 20 7.22 10.93 -0.76
CA GLN A 20 6.15 11.93 -0.57
C GLN A 20 4.78 11.27 -0.45
N TRP A 21 4.51 10.27 -1.30
CA TRP A 21 3.26 9.52 -1.26
C TRP A 21 3.11 8.75 0.05
N LEU A 22 4.14 8.00 0.46
CA LEU A 22 4.14 7.18 1.67
C LEU A 22 3.97 7.98 2.96
N ARG A 23 4.30 9.28 2.96
CA ARG A 23 4.00 10.19 4.08
C ARG A 23 2.50 10.43 4.30
N ARG A 24 1.67 10.25 3.26
CA ARG A 24 0.21 10.45 3.31
C ARG A 24 -0.57 9.16 3.16
N HIS A 25 -0.03 8.20 2.42
CA HIS A 25 -0.70 6.96 2.05
C HIS A 25 0.29 5.79 2.10
N ALA A 26 0.08 4.84 2.99
CA ALA A 26 0.93 3.63 3.10
C ALA A 26 0.48 2.52 2.12
N THR A 27 0.23 2.87 0.86
CA THR A 27 -0.23 1.94 -0.18
C THR A 27 0.46 2.20 -1.50
N CYS A 28 0.58 1.16 -2.34
CA CYS A 28 1.07 1.31 -3.69
C CYS A 28 0.14 2.24 -4.51
N PRO A 29 0.67 3.29 -5.16
CA PRO A 29 -0.13 4.20 -5.98
C PRO A 29 -0.87 3.53 -7.16
N LEU A 30 -0.37 2.39 -7.64
CA LEU A 30 -0.92 1.70 -8.82
C LEU A 30 -1.95 0.62 -8.43
N CYS A 31 -1.56 -0.30 -7.54
CA CYS A 31 -2.39 -1.46 -7.21
C CYS A 31 -3.07 -1.37 -5.84
N ARG A 32 -2.82 -0.30 -5.07
CA ARG A 32 -3.37 -0.07 -3.73
C ARG A 32 -3.03 -1.14 -2.68
N THR A 33 -2.11 -2.06 -2.98
CA THR A 33 -1.56 -3.02 -2.00
C THR A 33 -0.80 -2.26 -0.90
N SER A 34 -1.15 -2.49 0.36
CA SER A 34 -0.38 -1.99 1.52
C SER A 34 0.67 -3.02 1.94
N PRO A 35 1.91 -2.60 2.26
CA PRO A 35 2.93 -3.47 2.85
C PRO A 35 2.62 -3.85 4.31
N ILE A 36 1.52 -3.35 4.90
CA ILE A 36 1.15 -3.65 6.27
C ILE A 36 0.53 -5.06 6.31
N PRO A 37 1.10 -6.02 7.07
CA PRO A 37 0.46 -7.31 7.29
C PRO A 37 -0.90 -7.08 7.96
N LYS A 38 -1.95 -7.73 7.45
CA LYS A 38 -3.37 -7.56 7.85
C LYS A 38 -3.70 -7.94 9.31
N SER A 39 -2.75 -7.89 10.24
CA SER A 39 -2.98 -8.18 11.65
C SER A 39 -3.49 -6.96 12.43
N ALA A 40 -4.50 -6.25 11.92
CA ALA A 40 -5.28 -5.26 12.69
C ALA A 40 -6.58 -4.84 11.98
N GLU A 41 -7.25 -5.75 11.25
CA GLU A 41 -8.65 -5.53 10.88
C GLU A 41 -9.56 -6.44 11.72
N PRO A 42 -10.18 -5.94 12.81
CA PRO A 42 -11.38 -6.55 13.34
C PRO A 42 -12.51 -6.36 12.31
N CYS A 43 -12.78 -7.44 11.57
CA CYS A 43 -14.04 -7.81 10.93
C CYS A 43 -14.91 -6.68 10.31
N LEU A 44 -14.68 -6.36 9.03
CA LEU A 44 -15.71 -5.72 8.18
C LEU A 44 -16.51 -6.72 7.33
N THR A 45 -16.50 -8.01 7.70
CA THR A 45 -17.23 -9.07 6.96
C THR A 45 -18.60 -9.42 7.55
N ILE A 46 -19.09 -8.68 8.55
CA ILE A 46 -20.37 -9.01 9.23
C ILE A 46 -21.61 -8.33 8.61
N VAL A 47 -21.50 -7.55 7.52
CA VAL A 47 -22.68 -6.85 6.95
C VAL A 47 -23.07 -7.27 5.53
N SER A 48 -23.04 -8.57 5.19
CA SER A 48 -23.67 -9.05 3.94
C SER A 48 -24.23 -10.47 3.98
N GLN A 49 -24.66 -10.96 5.15
CA GLN A 49 -25.47 -12.18 5.25
C GLN A 49 -26.68 -12.00 6.19
N LEU A 50 -27.50 -10.98 5.92
CA LEU A 50 -28.93 -10.98 6.23
C LEU A 50 -29.71 -10.42 5.04
#